data_AF-A0A7X8LJR2-F1
#
_entry.id   AF-A0A7X8LJR2-F1
#
_cell.length_a   1.000
_cell.length_b   1.000
_cell.length_c   1.000
_cell.angle_alpha   90.00
_cell.angle_beta   90.00
_cell.angle_gamma   90.00
#
_symmetry.space_group_name_H-M   'P 1'
#
loop_
_entity.id
_entity.type
_entity.pdbx_description
1 polymer ?
#
loop_
_entity_poly.entity_id
_entity_poly.type
_entity_poly.pdbx_seq_one_letter_code
_entity_poly.pdbx_strand_id
1 'polypeptide(L)'
;MTVSVFDKLTPATFCAVLLAVSMCAAEGLAERQSIDDAWLKEYLAGEFTAIDGYDRGNTIGLQKVAGVSDVQLRRVLLEIYAEAEAAHGQAKDQYERMVSALRRENAICELSTCADSETKGFLLDIAADVTKDGFLRTIAVESFLRVANAQEAKDALMRFLGSDGKGIDPLSVYAHARAIYDKADPDDSADAAKRRAIIAALMVAAANESGKIGFVEVDRILAMRSDAYRNSHERLALLERHSLEPPTKNLYTDADLQRALAEMRRLKRYTSVNTNAALLLAHDFTSSRTADNDDMWGGKLVTPSPEVTFAPRGLPLDNSPTFLRQKWFWLVCSGGFIILLVGGAFMYCKRQK
;
A
#
# COMPACT_ATOMS: atom_id res chain seq x y z
N MET A 1 -3.04 24.50 7.87
CA MET A 1 -2.67 24.85 6.48
C MET A 1 -3.39 23.88 5.58
N THR A 2 -4.35 24.36 4.80
CA THR A 2 -5.11 23.55 3.83
C THR A 2 -4.18 23.16 2.69
N VAL A 3 -3.69 21.92 2.69
CA VAL A 3 -3.04 21.32 1.51
C VAL A 3 -4.10 21.30 0.41
N SER A 4 -3.78 21.95 -0.72
CA SER A 4 -4.68 22.03 -1.86
C SER A 4 -4.96 20.62 -2.37
N VAL A 5 -6.23 20.29 -2.61
CA VAL A 5 -6.66 18.98 -3.13
C VAL A 5 -6.01 18.66 -4.48
N PHE A 6 -5.50 19.67 -5.18
CA PHE A 6 -4.75 19.58 -6.43
C PHE A 6 -3.34 19.00 -6.30
N ASP A 7 -2.75 18.97 -5.09
CA ASP A 7 -1.38 18.45 -4.89
C ASP A 7 -1.29 16.90 -4.98
N LYS A 8 -2.44 16.19 -5.06
CA LYS A 8 -2.50 14.72 -5.10
C LYS A 8 -2.74 14.12 -6.50
N LEU A 9 -2.96 14.93 -7.53
CA LEU A 9 -3.17 14.48 -8.92
C LEU A 9 -1.97 14.91 -9.76
N THR A 10 -1.42 14.03 -10.59
CA THR A 10 -0.39 14.47 -11.53
C THR A 10 -1.03 15.37 -12.60
N PRO A 11 -0.31 16.36 -13.16
CA PRO A 11 -0.82 17.19 -14.24
C PRO A 11 -1.29 16.38 -15.45
N ALA A 12 -0.66 15.22 -15.71
CA ALA A 12 -1.01 14.31 -16.79
C ALA A 12 -2.38 13.65 -16.54
N THR A 13 -2.59 13.10 -15.34
CA THR A 13 -3.87 12.50 -14.93
C THR A 13 -5.00 13.53 -15.00
N PHE A 14 -4.76 14.75 -14.51
CA PHE A 14 -5.74 15.84 -14.55
C PHE A 14 -6.12 16.22 -15.99
N CYS A 15 -5.13 16.37 -16.88
CA CYS A 15 -5.37 16.64 -18.29
C CYS A 15 -6.08 15.49 -18.99
N ALA A 16 -5.74 14.23 -18.70
CA ALA A 16 -6.39 13.07 -19.31
C ALA A 16 -7.87 12.98 -18.95
N VAL A 17 -8.21 13.16 -17.66
CA VAL A 17 -9.61 13.20 -17.20
C VAL A 17 -10.35 14.39 -17.80
N LEU A 18 -9.74 15.59 -17.84
CA LEU A 18 -10.36 16.76 -18.47
C LEU A 18 -10.52 16.62 -19.99
N LEU A 19 -9.59 15.94 -20.68
CA LEU A 19 -9.69 15.65 -22.10
C LEU A 19 -10.80 14.65 -22.36
N ALA A 20 -10.90 13.57 -21.58
CA ALA A 20 -11.99 12.60 -21.67
C ALA A 20 -13.35 13.29 -21.43
N VAL A 21 -13.45 14.13 -20.39
CA VAL A 21 -14.66 14.91 -20.09
C VAL A 21 -14.97 15.95 -21.18
N SER A 22 -13.95 16.58 -21.77
CA SER A 22 -14.16 17.57 -22.84
C SER A 22 -14.48 16.94 -24.19
N MET A 23 -14.02 15.72 -24.46
CA MET A 23 -14.43 14.94 -25.64
C MET A 23 -15.91 14.53 -25.56
N CYS A 24 -16.45 14.19 -24.39
CA CYS A 24 -17.90 14.03 -24.19
C CYS A 24 -18.68 15.30 -24.54
N ALA A 25 -18.15 16.46 -24.14
CA ALA A 25 -18.81 17.74 -24.40
C ALA A 25 -18.80 18.14 -25.89
N ALA A 26 -17.84 17.62 -26.67
CA ALA A 26 -17.70 17.91 -28.10
C ALA A 26 -18.67 17.11 -28.99
N GLU A 27 -19.19 15.98 -28.52
CA GLU A 27 -20.18 15.16 -29.26
C GLU A 27 -21.63 15.69 -29.17
N GLY A 28 -21.81 16.86 -28.58
CA GLY A 28 -22.98 17.71 -28.77
C GLY A 28 -24.06 17.54 -27.71
N LEU A 29 -24.02 18.40 -26.70
CA LEU A 29 -25.15 19.19 -26.18
C LEU A 29 -24.66 19.96 -24.95
N ALA A 30 -24.71 21.29 -25.04
CA ALA A 30 -24.39 22.21 -23.95
C ALA A 30 -25.52 22.20 -22.91
N GLU A 31 -25.56 21.16 -22.10
CA GLU A 31 -26.16 21.14 -20.78
C GLU A 31 -25.21 20.30 -19.92
N ARG A 32 -25.10 20.61 -18.63
CA ARG A 32 -24.15 19.97 -17.71
C ARG A 32 -24.53 18.48 -17.55
N GLN A 33 -24.22 17.66 -18.54
CA GLN A 33 -24.51 16.23 -18.57
C GLN A 33 -23.66 15.62 -17.47
N SER A 34 -24.32 15.21 -16.39
CA SER A 34 -23.72 14.30 -15.42
C SER A 34 -23.15 13.12 -16.20
N ILE A 35 -21.90 12.76 -15.94
CA ILE A 35 -21.32 11.52 -16.45
C ILE A 35 -22.30 10.40 -16.12
N ASP A 36 -22.80 9.71 -17.15
CA ASP A 36 -23.71 8.58 -16.96
C ASP A 36 -22.94 7.27 -16.78
N ASP A 37 -23.65 6.24 -16.37
CA ASP A 37 -23.06 4.93 -16.08
C ASP A 37 -22.49 4.26 -17.32
N ALA A 38 -23.11 4.47 -18.48
CA ALA A 38 -22.70 3.83 -19.74
C ALA A 38 -21.34 4.37 -20.18
N TRP A 39 -21.19 5.70 -20.18
CA TRP A 39 -19.93 6.34 -20.50
C TRP A 39 -18.85 5.97 -19.47
N LEU A 40 -19.18 6.03 -18.17
CA LEU A 40 -18.22 5.69 -17.12
C LEU A 40 -17.74 4.25 -17.25
N LYS A 41 -18.65 3.32 -17.59
CA LYS A 41 -18.32 1.91 -17.83
C LYS A 41 -17.38 1.76 -19.02
N GLU A 42 -17.70 2.40 -20.15
CA GLU A 42 -16.89 2.33 -21.37
C GLU A 42 -15.48 2.89 -21.13
N TYR A 43 -15.38 4.06 -20.49
CA TYR A 43 -14.11 4.69 -20.14
C TYR A 43 -13.26 3.76 -19.24
N LEU A 44 -13.79 3.32 -18.10
CA LEU A 44 -13.05 2.48 -17.16
C LEU A 44 -12.68 1.11 -17.77
N ALA A 45 -13.59 0.47 -18.49
CA ALA A 45 -13.33 -0.83 -19.12
C ALA A 45 -12.27 -0.75 -20.23
N GLY A 46 -12.14 0.41 -20.90
CA GLY A 46 -11.06 0.71 -21.84
C GLY A 46 -9.72 0.91 -21.11
N GLU A 47 -9.70 1.82 -20.13
CA GLU A 47 -8.50 2.15 -19.34
C GLU A 47 -7.92 0.95 -18.60
N PHE A 48 -8.76 0.03 -18.09
CA PHE A 48 -8.31 -1.20 -17.42
C PHE A 48 -7.50 -2.13 -18.34
N THR A 49 -7.56 -1.92 -19.65
CA THR A 49 -6.86 -2.73 -20.65
C THR A 49 -5.82 -1.92 -21.43
N ALA A 50 -5.55 -0.68 -21.02
CA ALA A 50 -4.57 0.18 -21.66
C ALA A 50 -3.17 -0.42 -21.56
N ILE A 51 -2.39 -0.27 -22.64
CA ILE A 51 -1.04 -0.86 -22.78
C ILE A 51 -0.08 -0.31 -21.71
N ASP A 52 -0.23 0.97 -21.35
CA ASP A 52 0.59 1.63 -20.34
C ASP A 52 0.17 1.29 -18.89
N GLY A 53 -0.87 0.48 -18.74
CA GLY A 53 -1.49 0.13 -17.46
C GLY A 53 -2.44 1.20 -16.93
N TYR A 54 -3.19 0.83 -15.90
CA TYR A 54 -4.17 1.72 -15.29
C TYR A 54 -3.53 2.68 -14.26
N ASP A 55 -3.77 3.99 -14.40
CA ASP A 55 -3.42 4.99 -13.38
C ASP A 55 -4.61 5.21 -12.44
N ARG A 56 -4.43 4.85 -11.16
CA ARG A 56 -5.40 5.09 -10.08
C ARG A 56 -5.79 6.57 -9.93
N GLY A 57 -4.92 7.48 -10.36
CA GLY A 57 -5.25 8.90 -10.46
C GLY A 57 -6.52 9.16 -11.28
N ASN A 58 -6.84 8.32 -12.27
CA ASN A 58 -8.02 8.46 -13.11
C ASN A 58 -9.31 8.34 -12.29
N THR A 59 -9.43 7.32 -11.44
CA THR A 59 -10.59 7.14 -10.54
C THR A 59 -10.74 8.31 -9.56
N ILE A 60 -9.62 8.74 -8.98
CA ILE A 60 -9.61 9.88 -8.04
C ILE A 60 -10.05 11.17 -8.76
N GLY A 61 -9.61 11.35 -10.02
CA GLY A 61 -10.03 12.46 -10.88
C GLY A 61 -11.53 12.41 -11.19
N LEU A 62 -12.08 11.24 -11.52
CA LEU A 62 -13.51 11.05 -11.75
C LEU A 62 -14.36 11.48 -10.54
N GLN A 63 -13.96 11.08 -9.33
CA GLN A 63 -14.67 11.47 -8.11
C GLN A 63 -14.51 12.97 -7.80
N LYS A 64 -13.29 13.49 -7.83
CA LYS A 64 -12.98 14.84 -7.32
C LYS A 64 -13.21 15.96 -8.33
N VAL A 65 -13.00 15.70 -9.61
CA VAL A 65 -13.07 16.68 -10.69
C VAL A 65 -14.37 16.53 -11.46
N ALA A 66 -14.73 15.29 -11.80
CA ALA A 66 -15.87 15.00 -12.64
C ALA A 66 -17.18 14.78 -11.87
N GLY A 67 -17.12 14.73 -10.52
CA GLY A 67 -18.29 14.66 -9.65
C GLY A 67 -18.97 13.29 -9.60
N VAL A 68 -18.28 12.23 -10.03
CA VAL A 68 -18.78 10.85 -9.93
C VAL A 68 -18.92 10.46 -8.45
N SER A 69 -20.12 10.07 -8.03
CA SER A 69 -20.36 9.64 -6.65
C SER A 69 -19.83 8.23 -6.39
N ASP A 70 -19.50 7.91 -5.14
CA ASP A 70 -19.11 6.55 -4.72
C ASP A 70 -20.17 5.50 -5.08
N VAL A 71 -21.46 5.85 -4.98
CA VAL A 71 -22.58 4.94 -5.33
C VAL A 71 -22.57 4.64 -6.83
N GLN A 72 -22.38 5.66 -7.65
CA GLN A 72 -22.31 5.52 -9.10
C GLN A 72 -21.08 4.70 -9.51
N LEU A 73 -19.92 5.05 -8.96
CA LEU A 73 -18.66 4.39 -9.25
C LEU A 73 -18.70 2.91 -8.82
N ARG A 74 -19.17 2.62 -7.60
CA ARG A 74 -19.36 1.24 -7.12
C ARG A 74 -20.25 0.44 -8.06
N ARG A 75 -21.40 0.98 -8.44
CA ARG A 75 -22.35 0.31 -9.35
C ARG A 75 -21.68 -0.07 -10.67
N VAL A 76 -20.98 0.88 -11.30
CA VAL A 76 -20.27 0.65 -12.56
C VAL A 76 -19.12 -0.35 -12.40
N LEU A 77 -18.31 -0.25 -11.35
CA LEU A 77 -17.21 -1.18 -11.10
C LEU A 77 -17.70 -2.61 -10.85
N LEU A 78 -18.79 -2.78 -10.11
CA LEU A 78 -19.42 -4.09 -9.90
C LEU A 78 -19.98 -4.67 -11.20
N GLU A 79 -20.54 -3.83 -12.07
CA GLU A 79 -21.00 -4.26 -13.40
C GLU A 79 -19.84 -4.71 -14.29
N ILE A 80 -18.75 -3.93 -14.36
CA ILE A 80 -17.52 -4.31 -15.08
C ILE A 80 -16.98 -5.63 -14.54
N TYR A 81 -16.91 -5.78 -13.22
CA TYR A 81 -16.45 -7.01 -12.59
C TYR A 81 -17.33 -8.21 -12.99
N ALA A 82 -18.65 -8.08 -12.91
CA ALA A 82 -19.58 -9.16 -13.22
C ALA A 82 -19.51 -9.59 -14.70
N GLU A 83 -19.47 -8.61 -15.62
CA GLU A 83 -19.29 -8.88 -17.05
C GLU A 83 -17.95 -9.56 -17.34
N ALA A 84 -16.88 -9.07 -16.72
CA ALA A 84 -15.54 -9.61 -16.91
C ALA A 84 -15.37 -11.00 -16.28
N GLU A 85 -15.99 -11.28 -15.14
CA GLU A 85 -16.03 -12.60 -14.51
C GLU A 85 -16.72 -13.63 -15.43
N ALA A 86 -17.88 -13.27 -16.00
CA ALA A 86 -18.58 -14.13 -16.94
C ALA A 86 -17.75 -14.37 -18.22
N ALA A 87 -17.15 -13.31 -18.78
CA ALA A 87 -16.28 -13.40 -19.95
C ALA A 87 -15.04 -14.26 -19.68
N HIS A 88 -14.45 -14.17 -18.48
CA HIS A 88 -13.29 -14.98 -18.11
C HIS A 88 -13.61 -16.48 -18.10
N GLY A 89 -14.79 -16.86 -17.59
CA GLY A 89 -15.27 -18.24 -17.62
C GLY A 89 -15.59 -18.77 -19.03
N GLN A 90 -15.88 -17.87 -19.97
CA GLN A 90 -16.27 -18.19 -21.35
C GLN A 90 -15.16 -17.93 -22.39
N ALA A 91 -13.98 -17.48 -21.95
CA ALA A 91 -12.90 -17.06 -22.83
C ALA A 91 -12.46 -18.18 -23.78
N LYS A 92 -12.47 -17.88 -25.08
CA LYS A 92 -12.16 -18.82 -26.17
C LYS A 92 -10.67 -18.90 -26.46
N ASP A 93 -9.94 -17.84 -26.11
CA ASP A 93 -8.49 -17.75 -26.29
C ASP A 93 -7.79 -17.04 -25.13
N GLN A 94 -6.46 -16.97 -25.22
CA GLN A 94 -5.63 -16.36 -24.20
C GLN A 94 -5.79 -14.84 -24.12
N TYR A 95 -6.09 -14.17 -25.24
CA TYR A 95 -6.26 -12.73 -25.27
C TYR A 95 -7.57 -12.32 -24.59
N GLU A 96 -8.68 -12.99 -24.90
CA GLU A 96 -9.96 -12.81 -24.21
C GLU A 96 -9.83 -13.08 -22.70
N ARG A 97 -9.06 -14.10 -22.32
CA ARG A 97 -8.78 -14.42 -20.91
C ARG A 97 -7.97 -13.32 -20.22
N MET A 98 -6.97 -12.76 -20.90
CA MET A 98 -6.14 -11.66 -20.39
C MET A 98 -6.97 -10.39 -20.21
N VAL A 99 -7.76 -10.00 -21.21
CA VAL A 99 -8.61 -8.80 -21.17
C VAL A 99 -9.62 -8.88 -20.02
N SER A 100 -10.29 -10.03 -19.89
CA SER A 100 -11.24 -10.26 -18.79
C SER A 100 -10.56 -10.30 -17.43
N ALA A 101 -9.36 -10.87 -17.30
CA ALA A 101 -8.58 -10.84 -16.05
C ALA A 101 -8.24 -9.41 -15.64
N LEU A 102 -7.67 -8.60 -16.54
CA LEU A 102 -7.31 -7.20 -16.27
C LEU A 102 -8.51 -6.37 -15.83
N ARG A 103 -9.68 -6.56 -16.45
CA ARG A 103 -10.91 -5.86 -16.06
C ARG A 103 -11.41 -6.28 -14.67
N ARG A 104 -11.38 -7.57 -14.35
CA ARG A 104 -11.75 -8.07 -13.00
C ARG A 104 -10.82 -7.49 -11.93
N GLU A 105 -9.53 -7.58 -12.18
CA GLU A 105 -8.47 -7.15 -11.25
C GLU A 105 -8.53 -5.65 -11.00
N ASN A 106 -8.60 -4.84 -12.05
CA ASN A 106 -8.67 -3.38 -11.91
C ASN A 106 -10.01 -2.91 -11.32
N ALA A 107 -11.14 -3.57 -11.64
CA ALA A 107 -12.41 -3.25 -11.01
C ALA A 107 -12.35 -3.44 -9.48
N ILE A 108 -11.79 -4.56 -9.02
CA ILE A 108 -11.57 -4.80 -7.58
C ILE A 108 -10.57 -3.80 -6.99
N CYS A 109 -9.48 -3.49 -7.70
CA CYS A 109 -8.51 -2.49 -7.26
C CYS A 109 -9.18 -1.13 -7.02
N GLU A 110 -10.03 -0.69 -7.93
CA GLU A 110 -10.63 0.64 -7.90
C GLU A 110 -11.85 0.76 -6.98
N LEU A 111 -12.51 -0.34 -6.64
CA LEU A 111 -13.49 -0.36 -5.55
C LEU A 111 -12.88 0.15 -4.24
N SER A 112 -11.56 0.07 -4.04
CA SER A 112 -10.88 0.68 -2.89
C SER A 112 -10.91 2.22 -2.83
N THR A 113 -11.64 2.88 -3.72
CA THR A 113 -11.95 4.32 -3.65
C THR A 113 -13.34 4.60 -3.08
N CYS A 114 -14.19 3.57 -2.92
CA CYS A 114 -15.52 3.65 -2.33
C CYS A 114 -15.49 3.04 -0.92
N ALA A 115 -15.63 3.88 0.11
CA ALA A 115 -15.42 3.44 1.51
C ALA A 115 -16.70 2.91 2.19
N ASP A 116 -17.78 2.69 1.45
CA ASP A 116 -19.07 2.25 1.97
C ASP A 116 -19.08 0.76 2.36
N SER A 117 -20.08 0.36 3.16
CA SER A 117 -20.20 -0.98 3.70
C SER A 117 -20.46 -2.05 2.63
N GLU A 118 -21.15 -1.70 1.54
CA GLU A 118 -21.45 -2.62 0.44
C GLU A 118 -20.16 -3.00 -0.29
N THR A 119 -19.33 -2.01 -0.60
CA THR A 119 -17.99 -2.23 -1.17
C THR A 119 -17.11 -3.09 -0.27
N LYS A 120 -17.06 -2.76 1.03
CA LYS A 120 -16.27 -3.52 2.00
C LYS A 120 -16.70 -4.97 2.12
N GLY A 121 -18.01 -5.22 2.19
CA GLY A 121 -18.57 -6.57 2.23
C GLY A 121 -18.19 -7.37 0.98
N PHE A 122 -18.42 -6.80 -0.20
CA PHE A 122 -18.07 -7.42 -1.47
C PHE A 122 -16.57 -7.79 -1.56
N LEU A 123 -15.67 -6.88 -1.18
CA LEU A 123 -14.22 -7.15 -1.21
C LEU A 123 -13.82 -8.30 -0.26
N LEU A 124 -14.44 -8.38 0.93
CA LEU A 124 -14.21 -9.49 1.85
C LEU A 124 -14.74 -10.82 1.30
N ASP A 125 -15.89 -10.80 0.64
CA ASP A 125 -16.48 -11.99 0.02
C ASP A 125 -15.58 -12.54 -1.08
N ILE A 126 -15.05 -11.68 -1.96
CA ILE A 126 -14.07 -12.11 -2.97
C ILE A 126 -12.80 -12.65 -2.32
N ALA A 127 -12.24 -11.95 -1.33
CA ALA A 127 -11.03 -12.41 -0.65
C ALA A 127 -11.21 -13.79 0.04
N ALA A 128 -12.41 -14.05 0.57
CA ALA A 128 -12.75 -15.30 1.24
C ALA A 128 -13.15 -16.45 0.29
N ASP A 129 -13.55 -16.16 -0.95
CA ASP A 129 -14.01 -17.17 -1.90
C ASP A 129 -12.84 -18.02 -2.44
N VAL A 130 -12.68 -19.22 -1.87
CA VAL A 130 -11.63 -20.18 -2.24
C VAL A 130 -11.78 -20.75 -3.66
N THR A 131 -12.89 -20.48 -4.36
CA THR A 131 -13.05 -20.84 -5.77
C THR A 131 -12.40 -19.84 -6.71
N LYS A 132 -12.10 -18.63 -6.24
CA LYS A 132 -11.35 -17.62 -7.00
C LYS A 132 -9.85 -17.90 -6.94
N ASP A 133 -9.13 -17.44 -7.96
CA ASP A 133 -7.68 -17.55 -8.00
C ASP A 133 -7.01 -16.71 -6.90
N GLY A 134 -5.84 -17.15 -6.44
CA GLY A 134 -5.13 -16.51 -5.34
C GLY A 134 -4.72 -15.06 -5.62
N PHE A 135 -4.50 -14.70 -6.89
CA PHE A 135 -4.08 -13.35 -7.26
C PHE A 135 -5.22 -12.35 -7.09
N LEU A 136 -6.40 -12.65 -7.64
CA LEU A 136 -7.60 -11.83 -7.48
C LEU A 136 -7.98 -11.67 -5.99
N ARG A 137 -7.90 -12.76 -5.22
CA ARG A 137 -8.15 -12.74 -3.78
C ARG A 137 -7.17 -11.84 -3.04
N THR A 138 -5.89 -11.86 -3.43
CA THR A 138 -4.86 -10.99 -2.87
C THR A 138 -5.14 -9.52 -3.17
N ILE A 139 -5.56 -9.19 -4.40
CA ILE A 139 -5.99 -7.83 -4.78
C ILE A 139 -7.19 -7.39 -3.94
N ALA A 140 -8.16 -8.29 -3.71
CA ALA A 140 -9.33 -7.97 -2.88
C ALA A 140 -8.94 -7.66 -1.42
N VAL A 141 -7.98 -8.40 -0.84
CA VAL A 141 -7.42 -8.09 0.48
C VAL A 141 -6.76 -6.71 0.49
N GLU A 142 -5.92 -6.40 -0.50
CA GLU A 142 -5.29 -5.08 -0.61
C GLU A 142 -6.35 -3.97 -0.70
N SER A 143 -7.32 -4.14 -1.60
CA SER A 143 -8.40 -3.18 -1.82
C SER A 143 -9.22 -2.93 -0.56
N PHE A 144 -9.56 -4.00 0.16
CA PHE A 144 -10.27 -3.89 1.43
C PHE A 144 -9.45 -3.11 2.46
N LEU A 145 -8.17 -3.47 2.63
CA LEU A 145 -7.30 -2.83 3.62
C LEU A 145 -7.12 -1.34 3.34
N ARG A 146 -7.22 -0.87 2.09
CA ARG A 146 -7.15 0.57 1.76
C ARG A 146 -8.33 1.35 2.34
N VAL A 147 -9.55 0.82 2.29
CA VAL A 147 -10.78 1.48 2.81
C VAL A 147 -11.15 1.07 4.24
N ALA A 148 -10.49 0.05 4.78
CA ALA A 148 -10.72 -0.44 6.14
C ALA A 148 -10.37 0.63 7.20
N ASN A 149 -11.16 0.70 8.26
CA ASN A 149 -10.76 1.37 9.50
C ASN A 149 -9.76 0.49 10.28
N ALA A 150 -9.30 0.97 11.45
CA ALA A 150 -8.32 0.24 12.25
C ALA A 150 -8.77 -1.16 12.67
N GLN A 151 -10.02 -1.28 13.14
CA GLN A 151 -10.59 -2.55 13.60
C GLN A 151 -10.77 -3.52 12.43
N GLU A 152 -11.35 -3.06 11.33
CA GLU A 152 -11.51 -3.83 10.08
C GLU A 152 -10.16 -4.32 9.54
N ALA A 153 -9.12 -3.47 9.57
CA ALA A 153 -7.78 -3.82 9.10
C ALA A 153 -7.15 -4.92 9.98
N LYS A 154 -7.30 -4.81 11.31
CA LYS A 154 -6.87 -5.86 12.26
C LYS A 154 -7.54 -7.19 11.92
N ASP A 155 -8.86 -7.19 11.82
CA ASP A 155 -9.65 -8.41 11.66
C ASP A 155 -9.37 -9.09 10.30
N ALA A 156 -9.25 -8.31 9.23
CA ALA A 156 -8.89 -8.84 7.91
C ALA A 156 -7.47 -9.41 7.88
N LEU A 157 -6.47 -8.72 8.46
CA LEU A 157 -5.10 -9.24 8.50
C LEU A 157 -5.02 -10.52 9.35
N MET A 158 -5.65 -10.54 10.52
CA MET A 158 -5.71 -11.73 11.37
C MET A 158 -6.36 -12.93 10.65
N ARG A 159 -7.40 -12.66 9.86
CA ARG A 159 -8.08 -13.68 9.06
C ARG A 159 -7.21 -14.22 7.93
N PHE A 160 -6.72 -13.35 7.06
CA PHE A 160 -6.05 -13.77 5.81
C PHE A 160 -4.56 -14.10 5.97
N LEU A 161 -3.91 -13.71 7.06
CA LEU A 161 -2.59 -14.23 7.44
C LEU A 161 -2.68 -15.47 8.35
N GLY A 162 -3.89 -15.77 8.85
CA GLY A 162 -4.18 -16.95 9.66
C GLY A 162 -4.73 -18.11 8.84
N SER A 163 -5.67 -18.87 9.44
CA SER A 163 -6.23 -20.11 8.87
C SER A 163 -7.01 -19.91 7.56
N ASP A 164 -7.60 -18.73 7.37
CA ASP A 164 -8.50 -18.46 6.25
C ASP A 164 -7.75 -18.00 4.99
N GLY A 165 -6.43 -17.78 5.11
CA GLY A 165 -5.54 -17.36 4.03
C GLY A 165 -5.18 -18.44 3.00
N LYS A 166 -5.81 -19.63 3.04
CA LYS A 166 -5.43 -20.74 2.15
C LYS A 166 -5.48 -20.31 0.67
N GLY A 167 -4.34 -20.39 -0.01
CA GLY A 167 -4.21 -20.03 -1.43
C GLY A 167 -3.90 -18.55 -1.70
N ILE A 168 -3.83 -17.72 -0.65
CA ILE A 168 -3.30 -16.36 -0.71
C ILE A 168 -1.81 -16.43 -0.36
N ASP A 169 -0.97 -15.69 -1.09
CA ASP A 169 0.46 -15.58 -0.78
C ASP A 169 0.66 -14.60 0.38
N PRO A 170 1.15 -15.04 1.56
CA PRO A 170 1.36 -14.16 2.71
C PRO A 170 2.38 -13.06 2.43
N LEU A 171 3.38 -13.30 1.59
CA LEU A 171 4.40 -12.29 1.25
C LEU A 171 3.77 -11.07 0.55
N SER A 172 2.82 -11.32 -0.35
CA SER A 172 2.05 -10.27 -0.99
C SER A 172 1.20 -9.51 0.03
N VAL A 173 0.51 -10.20 0.94
CA VAL A 173 -0.28 -9.55 2.01
C VAL A 173 0.61 -8.67 2.91
N TYR A 174 1.80 -9.12 3.28
CA TYR A 174 2.78 -8.31 4.01
C TYR A 174 3.19 -7.05 3.24
N ALA A 175 3.47 -7.19 1.94
CA ALA A 175 3.83 -6.06 1.09
C ALA A 175 2.69 -5.03 0.98
N HIS A 176 1.44 -5.48 0.86
CA HIS A 176 0.26 -4.60 0.82
C HIS A 176 0.03 -3.90 2.15
N ALA A 177 0.08 -4.64 3.27
CA ALA A 177 -0.04 -4.08 4.61
C ALA A 177 1.02 -2.99 4.86
N ARG A 178 2.26 -3.25 4.45
CA ARG A 178 3.36 -2.27 4.45
C ARG A 178 3.03 -1.02 3.63
N ALA A 179 2.60 -1.19 2.38
CA ALA A 179 2.29 -0.07 1.49
C ALA A 179 1.16 0.80 2.03
N ILE A 180 0.16 0.20 2.68
CA ILE A 180 -0.98 0.91 3.27
C ILE A 180 -0.55 1.65 4.54
N TYR A 181 0.27 1.01 5.38
CA TYR A 181 0.87 1.67 6.54
C TYR A 181 1.67 2.92 6.12
N ASP A 182 2.50 2.82 5.08
CA ASP A 182 3.40 3.90 4.66
C ASP A 182 2.62 5.09 4.04
N LYS A 183 1.41 4.84 3.49
CA LYS A 183 0.53 5.86 2.91
C LYS A 183 -0.39 6.53 3.92
N ALA A 184 -0.65 5.90 5.06
CA ALA A 184 -1.54 6.40 6.10
C ALA A 184 -0.90 7.59 6.85
N ASP A 185 -1.68 8.67 7.03
CA ASP A 185 -1.21 9.90 7.66
C ASP A 185 -0.98 9.68 9.18
N PRO A 186 0.26 9.81 9.70
CA PRO A 186 0.51 9.67 11.14
C PRO A 186 -0.21 10.71 12.00
N ASP A 187 -0.53 11.88 11.44
CA ASP A 187 -1.10 13.00 12.17
C ASP A 187 -2.64 12.93 12.21
N ASP A 188 -3.25 12.13 11.34
CA ASP A 188 -4.67 11.79 11.42
C ASP A 188 -4.90 10.64 12.42
N SER A 189 -5.84 10.84 13.35
CA SER A 189 -6.09 9.90 14.43
C SER A 189 -6.59 8.53 13.96
N ALA A 190 -7.39 8.47 12.88
CA ALA A 190 -7.93 7.23 12.35
C ALA A 190 -6.85 6.45 11.61
N ASP A 191 -6.03 7.14 10.81
CA ASP A 191 -4.88 6.55 10.13
C ASP A 191 -3.78 6.10 11.12
N ALA A 192 -3.53 6.86 12.18
CA ALA A 192 -2.62 6.46 13.25
C ALA A 192 -3.09 5.18 13.96
N ALA A 193 -4.39 5.06 14.24
CA ALA A 193 -4.98 3.85 14.80
C ALA A 193 -4.86 2.67 13.82
N LYS A 194 -5.12 2.90 12.53
CA LYS A 194 -4.99 1.89 11.47
C LYS A 194 -3.56 1.39 11.31
N ARG A 195 -2.57 2.30 11.34
CA ARG A 195 -1.15 1.94 11.34
C ARG A 195 -0.79 1.02 12.51
N ARG A 196 -1.38 1.26 13.68
CA ARG A 196 -1.16 0.43 14.87
C ARG A 196 -1.79 -0.95 14.73
N ALA A 197 -3.04 -1.01 14.27
CA ALA A 197 -3.73 -2.25 13.99
C ALA A 197 -2.96 -3.14 13.00
N ILE A 198 -2.43 -2.53 11.92
CA ILE A 198 -1.57 -3.23 10.96
C ILE A 198 -0.33 -3.80 11.64
N ILE A 199 0.40 -2.98 12.40
CA ILE A 199 1.62 -3.43 13.07
C ILE A 199 1.33 -4.54 14.09
N ALA A 200 0.27 -4.41 14.89
CA ALA A 200 -0.13 -5.42 15.84
C ALA A 200 -0.45 -6.77 15.16
N ALA A 201 -1.23 -6.75 14.08
CA ALA A 201 -1.53 -7.95 13.30
C ALA A 201 -0.27 -8.58 12.69
N LEU A 202 0.65 -7.77 12.17
CA LEU A 202 1.91 -8.26 11.64
C LEU A 202 2.83 -8.86 12.72
N MET A 203 2.83 -8.34 13.95
CA MET A 203 3.58 -8.94 15.07
C MET A 203 3.05 -10.35 15.41
N VAL A 204 1.73 -10.51 15.43
CA VAL A 204 1.10 -11.82 15.62
C VAL A 204 1.42 -12.75 14.45
N ALA A 205 1.37 -12.25 13.21
CA ALA A 205 1.74 -13.04 12.04
C ALA A 205 3.20 -13.52 12.12
N ALA A 206 4.14 -12.63 12.46
CA ALA A 206 5.56 -12.96 12.64
C ALA A 206 5.79 -14.08 13.67
N ALA A 207 5.03 -14.09 14.77
CA ALA A 207 5.14 -15.12 15.79
C ALA A 207 4.66 -16.50 15.30
N ASN A 208 3.68 -16.51 14.39
CA ASN A 208 3.07 -17.72 13.82
C ASN A 208 3.72 -18.17 12.50
N GLU A 209 4.68 -17.41 11.97
CA GLU A 209 5.37 -17.79 10.75
C GLU A 209 6.12 -19.12 10.91
N SER A 210 5.89 -20.03 9.98
CA SER A 210 6.44 -21.40 10.06
C SER A 210 7.79 -21.53 9.36
N GLY A 211 8.11 -20.61 8.46
CA GLY A 211 9.32 -20.68 7.64
C GLY A 211 10.13 -19.39 7.66
N LYS A 212 11.45 -19.55 7.56
CA LYS A 212 12.43 -18.47 7.56
C LYS A 212 12.15 -17.34 6.56
N ILE A 213 11.67 -17.66 5.35
CA ILE A 213 11.45 -16.66 4.30
C ILE A 213 10.32 -15.69 4.70
N GLY A 214 9.16 -16.22 5.11
CA GLY A 214 8.02 -15.42 5.55
C GLY A 214 8.38 -14.58 6.76
N PHE A 215 9.01 -15.20 7.76
CA PHE A 215 9.46 -14.51 8.97
C PHE A 215 10.41 -13.35 8.68
N VAL A 216 11.44 -13.53 7.84
CA VAL A 216 12.41 -12.46 7.55
C VAL A 216 11.75 -11.27 6.83
N GLU A 217 10.76 -11.52 5.97
CA GLU A 217 10.04 -10.44 5.28
C GLU A 217 9.20 -9.61 6.27
N VAL A 218 8.39 -10.27 7.11
CA VAL A 218 7.58 -9.57 8.11
C VAL A 218 8.43 -8.92 9.21
N ASP A 219 9.53 -9.56 9.64
CA ASP A 219 10.49 -8.98 10.61
C ASP A 219 11.07 -7.68 10.07
N ARG A 220 11.45 -7.63 8.78
CA ARG A 220 11.97 -6.41 8.17
C ARG A 220 10.94 -5.29 8.20
N ILE A 221 9.69 -5.58 7.88
CA ILE A 221 8.61 -4.58 7.87
C ILE A 221 8.44 -4.00 9.28
N LEU A 222 8.31 -4.89 10.28
CA LEU A 222 8.08 -4.55 11.67
C LEU A 222 9.26 -3.79 12.28
N ALA A 223 10.48 -4.32 12.12
CA ALA A 223 11.70 -3.72 12.65
C ALA A 223 11.89 -2.32 12.09
N MET A 224 11.55 -2.05 10.83
CA MET A 224 11.67 -0.70 10.27
C MET A 224 10.62 0.30 10.80
N ARG A 225 9.47 -0.17 11.30
CA ARG A 225 8.29 0.67 11.59
C ARG A 225 7.89 0.75 13.06
N SER A 226 8.40 -0.14 13.90
CA SER A 226 8.12 -0.18 15.34
C SER A 226 9.42 -0.24 16.13
N ASP A 227 9.71 0.81 16.89
CA ASP A 227 10.88 0.84 17.77
C ASP A 227 10.77 -0.17 18.91
N ALA A 228 9.54 -0.40 19.41
CA ALA A 228 9.28 -1.39 20.44
C ALA A 228 9.51 -2.82 19.94
N TYR A 229 9.04 -3.18 18.74
CA TYR A 229 9.32 -4.50 18.17
C TYR A 229 10.80 -4.67 17.81
N ARG A 230 11.41 -3.64 17.20
CA ARG A 230 12.82 -3.68 16.79
C ARG A 230 13.74 -4.12 17.91
N ASN A 231 13.45 -3.68 19.14
CA ASN A 231 14.28 -3.92 20.33
C ASN A 231 13.65 -4.91 21.31
N SER A 232 12.66 -5.73 20.90
CA SER A 232 11.93 -6.56 21.84
C SER A 232 12.59 -7.91 22.14
N HIS A 233 12.29 -8.46 23.32
CA HIS A 233 12.65 -9.85 23.66
C HIS A 233 11.96 -10.85 22.73
N GLU A 234 10.71 -10.58 22.32
CA GLU A 234 9.94 -11.45 21.45
C GLU A 234 10.62 -11.56 20.07
N ARG A 235 11.09 -10.45 19.50
CA ARG A 235 11.84 -10.45 18.24
C ARG A 235 13.12 -11.27 18.35
N LEU A 236 13.88 -11.11 19.43
CA LEU A 236 15.10 -11.91 19.66
C LEU A 236 14.80 -13.40 19.68
N ALA A 237 13.76 -13.82 20.41
CA ALA A 237 13.37 -15.22 20.49
C ALA A 237 12.96 -15.79 19.12
N LEU A 238 12.24 -15.01 18.30
CA LEU A 238 11.87 -15.42 16.94
C LEU A 238 13.09 -15.54 16.02
N LEU A 239 14.01 -14.57 16.05
CA LEU A 239 15.27 -14.62 15.30
C LEU A 239 16.09 -15.86 15.68
N GLU A 240 16.18 -16.18 16.98
CA GLU A 240 16.87 -17.37 17.47
C GLU A 240 16.19 -18.65 16.99
N ARG A 241 14.85 -18.74 17.09
CA ARG A 241 14.07 -19.89 16.58
C ARG A 241 14.34 -20.14 15.10
N HIS A 242 14.17 -19.12 14.26
CA HIS A 242 14.32 -19.25 12.82
C HIS A 242 15.79 -19.43 12.40
N SER A 243 16.77 -19.06 13.23
CA SER A 243 18.19 -19.30 12.96
C SER A 243 18.59 -20.77 12.98
N LEU A 244 17.77 -21.62 13.63
CA LEU A 244 17.99 -23.06 13.71
C LEU A 244 17.46 -23.82 12.48
N GLU A 245 16.67 -23.15 11.63
CA GLU A 245 16.17 -23.78 10.40
C GLU A 245 17.28 -24.00 9.37
N PRO A 246 17.18 -25.04 8.53
CA PRO A 246 18.13 -25.29 7.45
C PRO A 246 18.32 -24.06 6.53
N PRO A 247 19.51 -23.88 5.93
CA PRO A 247 19.75 -22.80 4.97
C PRO A 247 18.74 -22.84 3.82
N THR A 248 18.26 -21.67 3.43
CA THR A 248 17.35 -21.54 2.29
C THR A 248 18.15 -21.45 0.99
N LYS A 249 17.50 -21.71 -0.16
CA LYS A 249 18.11 -21.44 -1.47
C LYS A 249 18.31 -19.94 -1.72
N ASN A 250 17.66 -19.08 -0.93
CA ASN A 250 17.78 -17.63 -1.00
C ASN A 250 18.92 -17.16 -0.10
N LEU A 251 20.10 -16.94 -0.69
CA LEU A 251 21.31 -16.54 0.04
C LEU A 251 21.14 -15.25 0.85
N TYR A 252 20.19 -14.38 0.49
CA TYR A 252 19.94 -13.14 1.22
C TYR A 252 19.15 -13.36 2.52
N THR A 253 18.20 -14.30 2.53
CA THR A 253 17.35 -14.56 3.70
C THR A 253 18.18 -14.98 4.91
N ASP A 254 19.11 -15.92 4.71
CA ASP A 254 19.98 -16.41 5.79
C ASP A 254 20.97 -15.33 6.27
N ALA A 255 21.54 -14.56 5.34
CA ALA A 255 22.46 -13.47 5.67
C ALA A 255 21.77 -12.35 6.46
N ASP A 256 20.55 -11.96 6.06
CA ASP A 256 19.77 -10.93 6.73
C ASP A 256 19.35 -11.37 8.14
N LEU A 257 18.91 -12.63 8.29
CA LEU A 257 18.57 -13.21 9.59
C LEU A 257 19.76 -13.18 10.55
N GLN A 258 20.93 -13.65 10.11
CA GLN A 258 22.13 -13.69 10.95
C GLN A 258 22.61 -12.29 11.33
N ARG A 259 22.51 -11.32 10.40
CA ARG A 259 22.81 -9.91 10.70
C ARG A 259 21.87 -9.36 11.78
N ALA A 260 20.55 -9.54 11.60
CA ALA A 260 19.55 -9.08 12.55
C ALA A 260 19.74 -9.71 13.94
N LEU A 261 20.05 -11.00 14.01
CA LEU A 261 20.33 -11.69 15.27
C LEU A 261 21.59 -11.16 15.96
N ALA A 262 22.67 -10.92 15.20
CA ALA A 262 23.90 -10.35 15.74
C ALA A 262 23.70 -8.92 16.26
N GLU A 263 22.87 -8.11 15.59
CA GLU A 263 22.47 -6.78 16.07
C GLU A 263 21.68 -6.87 17.36
N MET A 264 20.67 -7.74 17.43
CA MET A 264 19.84 -7.92 18.63
C MET A 264 20.66 -8.34 19.84
N ARG A 265 21.58 -9.30 19.69
CA ARG A 265 22.44 -9.77 20.80
C ARG A 265 23.39 -8.71 21.36
N ARG A 266 23.61 -7.60 20.65
CA ARG A 266 24.43 -6.47 21.13
C ARG A 266 23.63 -5.46 21.96
N LEU A 267 22.30 -5.55 21.96
CA LEU A 267 21.45 -4.64 22.72
C LEU A 267 21.66 -4.85 24.23
N LYS A 268 21.77 -3.73 24.96
CA LYS A 268 21.90 -3.73 26.43
C LYS A 268 20.56 -3.69 27.15
N ARG A 269 19.50 -3.28 26.45
CA ARG A 269 18.15 -3.12 26.98
C ARG A 269 17.18 -3.56 25.90
N TYR A 270 16.12 -4.22 26.34
CA TYR A 270 15.05 -4.70 25.48
C TYR A 270 13.73 -4.13 25.95
N THR A 271 12.80 -4.04 25.01
CA THR A 271 11.38 -3.78 25.22
C THR A 271 10.60 -5.10 25.26
N SER A 272 9.31 -5.04 25.55
CA SER A 272 8.39 -6.17 25.38
C SER A 272 7.20 -5.72 24.56
N VAL A 273 6.75 -6.59 23.65
CA VAL A 273 5.58 -6.38 22.79
C VAL A 273 4.67 -7.60 22.87
N ASN A 274 3.39 -7.42 22.57
CA ASN A 274 2.44 -8.52 22.56
C ASN A 274 2.37 -9.18 21.19
N THR A 275 2.53 -10.51 21.16
CA THR A 275 2.42 -11.34 19.96
C THR A 275 1.30 -12.38 20.07
N ASN A 276 0.46 -12.29 21.11
CA ASN A 276 -0.61 -13.23 21.38
C ASN A 276 -1.85 -12.92 20.52
N ALA A 277 -2.23 -13.87 19.67
CA ALA A 277 -3.38 -13.77 18.78
C ALA A 277 -4.72 -13.57 19.52
N ALA A 278 -4.94 -14.27 20.64
CA ALA A 278 -6.20 -14.17 21.39
C ALA A 278 -6.34 -12.79 22.06
N LEU A 279 -5.24 -12.23 22.58
CA LEU A 279 -5.24 -10.88 23.12
C LEU A 279 -5.47 -9.83 22.04
N LEU A 280 -4.90 -10.01 20.84
CA LEU A 280 -5.15 -9.10 19.72
C LEU A 280 -6.61 -9.16 19.25
N LEU A 281 -7.19 -10.36 19.16
CA LEU A 281 -8.61 -10.53 18.79
C LEU A 281 -9.53 -9.79 19.77
N ALA A 282 -9.25 -9.88 21.08
CA ALA A 282 -10.02 -9.18 22.11
C ALA A 282 -9.76 -7.66 22.17
N HIS A 283 -8.68 -7.16 21.56
CA HIS A 283 -8.32 -5.75 21.60
C HIS A 283 -9.16 -4.90 20.64
N ASP A 284 -9.67 -3.77 21.12
CA ASP A 284 -10.46 -2.83 20.34
C ASP A 284 -9.64 -1.57 20.00
N PHE A 285 -9.40 -1.35 18.71
CA PHE A 285 -8.70 -0.16 18.21
C PHE A 285 -9.59 1.07 18.03
N THR A 286 -10.89 0.97 18.31
CA THR A 286 -11.84 2.11 18.27
C THR A 286 -11.92 2.86 19.61
N SER A 287 -11.46 2.23 20.69
CA SER A 287 -11.37 2.80 22.04
C SER A 287 -10.31 3.91 22.15
N SER A 288 -10.46 4.80 23.14
CA SER A 288 -9.50 5.86 23.41
C SER A 288 -8.09 5.31 23.69
N ARG A 289 -7.10 5.85 22.99
CA ARG A 289 -5.70 5.44 23.04
C ARG A 289 -5.05 5.75 24.40
N THR A 290 -4.38 4.76 24.99
CA THR A 290 -3.60 4.90 26.23
C THR A 290 -2.14 4.56 25.97
N ALA A 291 -1.21 5.16 26.71
CA ALA A 291 0.23 4.90 26.56
C ALA A 291 0.60 3.41 26.73
N ASP A 292 -0.04 2.70 27.67
CA ASP A 292 0.24 1.28 27.91
C ASP A 292 -0.18 0.40 26.71
N ASN A 293 -1.33 0.68 26.11
CA ASN A 293 -1.79 0.02 24.88
C ASN A 293 -0.85 0.27 23.71
N ASP A 294 -0.26 1.46 23.67
CA ASP A 294 0.67 1.83 22.63
C ASP A 294 1.94 1.01 22.69
N ASP A 295 2.56 0.94 23.87
CA ASP A 295 3.79 0.17 24.08
C ASP A 295 3.58 -1.32 23.82
N MET A 296 2.44 -1.86 24.25
CA MET A 296 2.06 -3.25 24.01
C MET A 296 1.97 -3.60 22.52
N TRP A 297 1.45 -2.69 21.69
CA TRP A 297 1.20 -2.90 20.25
C TRP A 297 2.15 -2.07 19.37
N GLY A 298 3.44 -2.09 19.71
CA GLY A 298 4.50 -1.57 18.84
C GLY A 298 5.06 -0.21 19.19
N GLY A 299 4.65 0.37 20.31
CA GLY A 299 5.18 1.60 20.89
C GLY A 299 5.19 2.75 19.90
N LYS A 300 6.35 3.41 19.80
CA LYS A 300 6.55 4.47 18.81
C LYS A 300 6.62 3.89 17.40
N LEU A 301 5.72 4.39 16.56
CA LEU A 301 5.61 4.03 15.15
C LEU A 301 6.29 5.08 14.28
N VAL A 302 6.97 4.63 13.23
CA VAL A 302 7.74 5.50 12.33
C VAL A 302 7.47 5.16 10.87
N THR A 303 7.43 6.18 10.02
CA THR A 303 7.48 5.99 8.56
C THR A 303 8.95 6.01 8.15
N PRO A 304 9.50 4.88 7.64
CA PRO A 304 10.91 4.84 7.24
C PRO A 304 11.17 5.82 6.10
N SER A 305 12.34 6.46 6.09
CA SER A 305 12.71 7.31 4.95
C SER A 305 12.92 6.44 3.70
N PRO A 306 12.73 6.99 2.48
CA PRO A 306 12.99 6.26 1.24
C PRO A 306 14.42 5.70 1.19
N GLU A 307 15.42 6.44 1.69
CA GLU A 307 16.82 6.01 1.69
C GLU A 307 17.08 4.75 2.54
N VAL A 308 16.37 4.59 3.66
CA VAL A 308 16.43 3.37 4.50
C VAL A 308 15.72 2.20 3.83
N THR A 309 14.73 2.49 2.99
CA THR A 309 13.96 1.48 2.25
C THR A 309 14.74 0.94 1.04
N PHE A 310 15.56 1.79 0.40
CA PHE A 310 16.42 1.46 -0.75
C PHE A 310 17.85 1.05 -0.39
N ALA A 311 18.27 1.22 0.87
CA ALA A 311 19.56 0.71 1.32
C ALA A 311 19.60 -0.82 1.12
N PRO A 312 20.73 -1.40 0.65
CA PRO A 312 20.89 -2.84 0.60
C PRO A 312 20.62 -3.40 1.99
N ARG A 313 19.84 -4.48 2.00
CA ARG A 313 19.24 -5.14 3.16
C ARG A 313 20.19 -5.09 4.35
N GLY A 314 19.83 -4.34 5.39
CA GLY A 314 20.56 -4.27 6.66
C GLY A 314 21.70 -3.25 6.80
N LEU A 315 21.69 -2.11 6.10
CA LEU A 315 22.54 -0.98 6.50
C LEU A 315 21.80 -0.03 7.45
N PRO A 316 22.33 0.26 8.65
CA PRO A 316 22.04 1.55 9.27
C PRO A 316 22.63 2.64 8.35
N LEU A 317 21.90 3.74 8.16
CA LEU A 317 22.51 4.98 7.67
C LEU A 317 23.57 5.37 8.69
N ASP A 318 24.83 5.14 8.33
CA ASP A 318 25.97 5.61 9.08
C ASP A 318 25.91 7.15 9.09
N ASN A 319 25.68 7.75 10.26
CA ASN A 319 25.70 9.20 10.44
C ASN A 319 27.14 9.75 10.41
N SER A 320 28.05 9.11 9.67
CA SER A 320 29.45 9.49 9.63
C SER A 320 29.62 10.84 8.91
N PRO A 321 30.56 11.69 9.38
CA PRO A 321 30.78 13.04 8.85
C PRO A 321 31.19 13.06 7.36
N THR A 322 31.61 11.92 6.81
CA THR A 322 31.85 11.69 5.38
C THR A 322 30.57 11.75 4.54
N PHE A 323 29.44 11.23 5.03
CA PHE A 323 28.15 11.25 4.34
C PHE A 323 27.53 12.66 4.31
N LEU A 324 27.70 13.43 5.39
CA LEU A 324 27.32 14.84 5.44
C LEU A 324 28.13 15.70 4.46
N ARG A 325 29.41 15.38 4.27
CA ARG A 325 30.29 16.04 3.28
C ARG A 325 29.85 15.76 1.85
N GLN A 326 29.37 14.55 1.57
CA GLN A 326 28.82 14.16 0.26
C GLN A 326 27.46 14.83 -0.01
N LYS A 327 26.60 14.98 1.01
CA LYS A 327 25.35 15.79 0.91
C LYS A 327 25.63 17.26 0.63
N TRP A 328 26.63 17.86 1.29
CA TRP A 328 27.06 19.23 1.01
C TRP A 328 27.62 19.39 -0.41
N PHE A 329 28.38 18.42 -0.89
CA PHE A 329 28.92 18.45 -2.26
C PHE A 329 27.80 18.39 -3.30
N TRP A 330 26.79 17.54 -3.10
CA TRP A 330 25.62 17.47 -3.99
C TRP A 330 24.75 18.73 -3.95
N LEU A 331 24.48 19.29 -2.77
CA LEU A 331 23.73 20.55 -2.61
C LEU A 331 24.43 21.73 -3.31
N VAL A 332 25.76 21.82 -3.23
CA VAL A 332 26.55 22.85 -3.92
C VAL A 332 26.54 22.65 -5.44
N CYS A 333 26.61 21.40 -5.92
CA CYS A 333 26.52 21.10 -7.36
C CYS A 333 25.11 21.39 -7.93
N SER A 334 24.03 21.07 -7.21
CA SER A 334 22.66 21.38 -7.65
C SER A 334 22.35 22.88 -7.59
N GLY A 335 22.90 23.61 -6.61
CA GLY A 335 22.79 25.08 -6.54
C GLY A 335 23.50 25.79 -7.71
N GLY A 336 24.67 25.28 -8.13
CA GLY A 336 25.40 25.79 -9.29
C GLY A 336 24.66 25.58 -10.62
N PHE A 337 23.90 24.49 -10.76
CA PHE A 337 23.15 24.19 -11.98
C PHE A 337 21.91 25.09 -12.15
N ILE A 338 21.26 25.48 -11.05
CA ILE A 338 20.11 26.40 -11.07
C ILE A 338 20.55 27.83 -11.42
N ILE A 339 21.72 28.28 -10.94
CA ILE A 339 22.24 29.63 -11.25
C ILE A 339 22.63 29.75 -12.74
N LEU A 340 23.15 28.68 -13.37
CA LEU A 340 23.46 28.67 -14.80
C LEU A 340 22.21 28.69 -15.69
N LEU A 341 21.13 28.01 -15.30
CA LEU A 341 19.87 28.01 -16.05
C LEU A 341 19.11 29.34 -15.95
N VAL A 342 19.09 29.95 -14.75
CA VAL A 342 18.44 31.26 -14.56
C VAL A 342 19.27 32.40 -15.19
N GLY A 343 20.61 32.32 -15.10
CA GLY A 343 21.51 33.29 -15.76
C GLY A 343 21.46 33.21 -17.29
N GLY A 344 21.34 32.00 -17.85
CA GLY A 344 21.22 31.78 -19.30
C GLY A 344 19.89 32.30 -19.88
N ALA A 345 18.79 32.08 -19.18
CA ALA A 345 17.47 32.57 -19.59
C ALA A 345 17.38 34.10 -19.56
N PHE A 346 18.02 34.76 -18.58
CA PHE A 346 18.01 36.22 -18.48
C PHE A 346 18.84 36.90 -19.58
N MET A 347 19.97 36.30 -19.99
CA MET A 347 20.76 36.83 -21.12
C MET A 347 20.11 36.61 -22.48
N TYR A 348 19.33 35.54 -22.65
CA TYR A 348 18.60 35.30 -23.91
C TYR A 348 17.45 36.31 -24.10
N CYS A 349 16.69 36.61 -23.05
CA CYS A 349 15.57 37.57 -23.11
C CYS A 349 16.03 39.03 -23.29
N LYS A 350 17.25 39.38 -22.90
CA LYS A 350 17.78 40.75 -23.09
C LYS A 350 18.32 41.01 -24.50
N ARG A 351 18.50 39.96 -25.31
CA ARG A 351 19.02 40.06 -26.69
C ARG A 351 17.92 40.18 -27.76
N GLN A 352 16.65 40.11 -27.36
CA GLN A 352 15.47 40.21 -28.23
C GLN A 352 14.58 41.44 -27.95
N LYS A 353 15.13 42.49 -27.33
CA LYS A 353 14.49 43.81 -27.25
C LYS A 353 15.35 44.86 -27.91
#